data_AF-A0A921IQB1-F1
#
_entry.id   AF-A0A921IQB1-F1
#
_cell.length_a   1.000
_cell.length_b   1.000
_cell.length_c   1.000
_cell.angle_alpha   90.00
_cell.angle_beta   90.00
_cell.angle_gamma   90.00
#
_symmetry.space_group_name_H-M   'P 1'
#
loop_
_entity.id
_entity.type
_entity.pdbx_description
1 polymer ?
#
loop_
_entity_poly.entity_id
_entity_poly.type
_entity_poly.pdbx_seq_one_letter_code
_entity_poly.pdbx_strand_id
1 'polypeptide(L)'
;MISHRTKRCIWFACVALGVVAFAAIFALTVQGPQESASLSGFFEQKLTPIETAAGGSIWMTIKATIRKVASHLFAVAGIRKWAHTAEFFALGLFVSLAALLYVPRSNSSPLKPRKRLNHRATVALVVCVACSLFDQTHKLFVLGRHFDVTDLLFDALGYGLALALVFIPAVLLMAHRGKRGAHFG
;
A
#
# COMPACT_ATOMS: atom_id res chain seq x y z
N MET A 1 -13.98 8.62 -22.62
CA MET A 1 -13.05 9.53 -21.93
C MET A 1 -13.64 9.90 -20.56
N ILE A 2 -12.90 9.74 -19.45
CA ILE A 2 -13.41 10.10 -18.12
C ILE A 2 -13.53 11.63 -18.02
N SER A 3 -14.70 12.13 -17.60
CA SER A 3 -14.97 13.57 -17.48
C SER A 3 -14.06 14.23 -16.44
N HIS A 4 -13.80 15.54 -16.60
CA HIS A 4 -13.00 16.30 -15.63
C HIS A 4 -13.63 16.28 -14.22
N ARG A 5 -14.96 16.29 -14.13
CA ARG A 5 -15.68 16.21 -12.86
C ARG A 5 -15.46 14.86 -12.19
N THR A 6 -15.59 13.77 -12.95
CA THR A 6 -15.35 12.41 -12.46
C THR A 6 -13.93 12.23 -11.93
N LYS A 7 -12.90 12.75 -12.64
CA LYS A 7 -11.51 12.69 -12.15
C LYS A 7 -11.32 13.43 -10.82
N ARG A 8 -11.96 14.60 -10.66
CA ARG A 8 -11.92 15.35 -9.40
C ARG A 8 -12.61 14.59 -8.27
N CYS A 9 -13.78 13.99 -8.52
CA CYS A 9 -14.48 13.19 -7.50
C CYS A 9 -13.64 12.00 -7.06
N ILE A 10 -13.06 11.24 -8.01
CA ILE A 10 -12.18 10.10 -7.67
C ILE A 10 -10.95 10.60 -6.92
N TRP A 11 -10.37 11.74 -7.31
CA TRP A 11 -9.25 12.33 -6.58
C TRP A 11 -9.60 12.63 -5.11
N PHE A 12 -10.73 13.28 -4.85
CA PHE A 12 -11.18 13.54 -3.47
C PHE A 12 -11.43 12.24 -2.71
N ALA A 13 -12.03 11.23 -3.35
CA ALA A 13 -12.21 9.92 -2.73
C ALA A 13 -10.87 9.26 -2.36
N CYS A 14 -9.88 9.28 -3.26
CA CYS A 14 -8.55 8.74 -2.98
C CYS A 14 -7.86 9.51 -1.85
N VAL A 15 -7.97 10.84 -1.80
CA VAL A 15 -7.43 11.64 -0.70
C VAL A 15 -8.10 11.27 0.62
N ALA A 16 -9.44 11.20 0.65
CA ALA A 16 -10.19 10.83 1.85
C ALA A 16 -9.83 9.42 2.33
N LEU A 17 -9.77 8.44 1.42
CA LEU A 17 -9.36 7.07 1.76
C LEU A 17 -7.91 6.98 2.23
N GLY A 18 -7.01 7.78 1.65
CA GLY A 18 -5.62 7.88 2.12
C GLY A 18 -5.52 8.45 3.54
N VAL A 19 -6.30 9.50 3.85
CA VAL A 19 -6.38 10.05 5.22
C VAL A 19 -6.96 9.05 6.20
N VAL A 20 -8.03 8.34 5.83
CA VAL A 20 -8.62 7.29 6.67
C VAL A 20 -7.64 6.14 6.90
N ALA A 21 -6.94 5.68 5.86
CA ALA A 21 -5.92 4.65 5.98
C ALA A 21 -4.79 5.09 6.93
N PHE A 22 -4.33 6.34 6.79
CA PHE A 22 -3.29 6.88 7.68
C PHE A 22 -3.76 7.02 9.13
N ALA A 23 -4.99 7.49 9.35
CA ALA A 23 -5.57 7.56 10.69
C ALA A 23 -5.75 6.17 11.31
N ALA A 24 -6.11 5.16 10.51
CA ALA A 24 -6.20 3.78 10.96
C ALA A 24 -4.83 3.23 11.38
N ILE A 25 -3.78 3.45 10.57
CA ILE A 25 -2.38 3.10 10.93
C ILE A 25 -2.04 3.73 12.29
N PHE A 26 -2.30 5.02 12.44
CA PHE A 26 -2.06 5.74 13.69
C PHE A 26 -2.76 5.11 14.89
N ALA A 27 -4.06 4.82 14.75
CA ALA A 27 -4.84 4.20 15.82
C ALA A 27 -4.33 2.80 16.18
N LEU A 28 -3.88 2.02 15.18
CA LEU A 28 -3.29 0.70 15.39
C LEU A 28 -1.90 0.78 16.02
N THR A 29 -1.11 1.81 15.72
CA THR A 29 0.21 2.05 16.32
C THR A 29 0.12 2.43 17.80
N VAL A 30 -0.99 3.03 18.25
CA VAL A 30 -1.27 3.30 19.68
C VAL A 30 -1.52 2.01 20.47
N GLN A 31 -1.92 0.91 19.83
CA GLN A 31 -2.15 -0.35 20.52
C GLN A 31 -0.84 -0.87 21.13
N GLY A 32 -0.89 -1.21 22.43
CA GLY A 32 0.26 -1.70 23.17
C GLY A 32 0.81 -3.02 22.59
N PRO A 33 2.09 -3.38 22.84
CA PRO A 33 2.69 -4.63 22.35
C PRO A 33 1.86 -5.88 22.66
N GLN A 34 1.22 -5.91 23.83
CA GLN A 34 0.38 -7.01 24.32
C GLN A 34 -0.92 -7.16 23.51
N GLU A 35 -1.59 -6.05 23.17
CA GLU A 35 -2.84 -6.07 22.40
C GLU A 35 -2.61 -6.40 20.91
N SER A 36 -1.54 -5.86 20.31
CA SER A 36 -1.18 -6.27 18.94
C SER A 36 -0.77 -7.73 18.88
N ALA A 37 -0.06 -8.24 19.89
CA ALA A 37 0.35 -9.64 19.97
C ALA A 37 -0.85 -10.57 20.21
N SER A 38 -1.84 -10.17 21.01
CA SER A 38 -3.05 -10.97 21.25
C SER A 38 -3.96 -11.03 20.02
N LEU A 39 -4.13 -9.91 19.28
CA LEU A 39 -4.83 -9.91 17.99
C LEU A 39 -4.10 -10.76 16.94
N SER A 40 -2.78 -10.64 16.88
CA SER A 40 -1.92 -11.46 16.03
C SER A 40 -2.07 -12.95 16.34
N GLY A 41 -1.99 -13.32 17.63
CA GLY A 41 -2.17 -14.68 18.11
C GLY A 41 -3.58 -15.22 17.85
N PHE A 42 -4.61 -14.38 17.97
CA PHE A 42 -5.99 -14.76 17.60
C PHE A 42 -6.12 -15.08 16.11
N PHE A 43 -5.50 -14.29 15.23
CA PHE A 43 -5.47 -14.58 13.80
C PHE A 43 -4.66 -15.85 13.48
N GLU A 44 -3.51 -16.05 14.13
CA GLU A 44 -2.73 -17.27 14.01
C GLU A 44 -3.53 -18.51 14.44
N GLN A 45 -4.27 -18.41 15.56
CA GLN A 45 -5.14 -19.48 16.05
C GLN A 45 -6.32 -19.75 15.12
N LYS A 46 -6.89 -18.72 14.48
CA LYS A 46 -7.93 -18.89 13.44
C LYS A 46 -7.39 -19.50 12.14
N LEU A 47 -6.08 -19.41 11.88
CA LEU A 47 -5.41 -20.03 10.73
C LEU A 47 -4.95 -21.47 11.01
N THR A 48 -4.82 -21.88 12.28
CA THR A 48 -4.64 -23.27 12.72
C THR A 48 -5.99 -24.04 12.74
N PRO A 49 -6.11 -25.28 12.22
CA PRO A 49 -7.42 -25.92 12.09
C PRO A 49 -7.95 -26.55 13.38
N ILE A 50 -9.26 -26.38 13.59
CA ILE A 50 -10.13 -27.42 14.16
C ILE A 50 -10.08 -28.60 13.17
N GLU A 51 -9.68 -29.78 13.66
CA GLU A 51 -9.74 -31.02 12.91
C GLU A 51 -11.19 -31.35 12.58
N THR A 52 -11.60 -31.18 11.33
CA THR A 52 -12.84 -31.76 10.81
C THR A 52 -12.56 -32.54 9.55
N ALA A 53 -13.10 -33.74 9.54
CA ALA A 53 -12.65 -34.90 8.81
C ALA A 53 -12.90 -34.85 7.29
N ALA A 54 -12.06 -35.65 6.60
CA ALA A 54 -12.34 -36.43 5.40
C ALA A 54 -13.17 -35.77 4.27
N GLY A 55 -12.47 -35.27 3.25
CA GLY A 55 -13.08 -34.86 1.97
C GLY A 55 -12.05 -34.30 0.99
N GLY A 56 -11.17 -35.17 0.46
CA GLY A 56 -10.09 -34.81 -0.46
C GLY A 56 -10.59 -33.98 -1.65
N SER A 57 -10.31 -32.69 -1.63
CA SER A 57 -10.75 -31.74 -2.65
C SER A 57 -9.66 -30.70 -2.88
N ILE A 58 -9.57 -30.18 -4.11
CA ILE A 58 -8.66 -29.10 -4.55
C ILE A 58 -8.63 -27.94 -3.54
N TRP A 59 -9.76 -27.66 -2.90
CA TRP A 59 -9.89 -26.66 -1.85
C TRP A 59 -9.01 -26.93 -0.62
N MET A 60 -8.82 -28.19 -0.23
CA MET A 60 -7.96 -28.60 0.87
C MET A 60 -6.48 -28.40 0.52
N THR A 61 -6.08 -28.72 -0.73
CA THR A 61 -4.71 -28.47 -1.24
C THR A 61 -4.42 -26.98 -1.38
N ILE A 62 -5.38 -26.17 -1.85
CA ILE A 62 -5.26 -24.71 -1.89
C ILE A 62 -5.11 -24.16 -0.48
N LYS A 63 -5.96 -24.58 0.47
CA LYS A 63 -5.84 -24.17 1.89
C LYS A 63 -4.50 -24.57 2.50
N ALA A 64 -4.02 -25.78 2.24
CA ALA A 64 -2.73 -26.26 2.74
C ALA A 64 -1.55 -25.45 2.14
N THR A 65 -1.61 -25.16 0.84
CA THR A 65 -0.60 -24.33 0.15
C THR A 65 -0.60 -22.90 0.67
N ILE A 66 -1.78 -22.27 0.78
CA ILE A 66 -1.93 -20.92 1.35
C ILE A 66 -1.38 -20.90 2.76
N ARG A 67 -1.67 -21.92 3.59
CA ARG A 67 -1.16 -22.01 4.95
C ARG A 67 0.36 -22.15 4.98
N LYS A 68 0.94 -22.98 4.13
CA LYS A 68 2.39 -23.16 4.04
C LYS A 68 3.09 -21.86 3.64
N VAL A 69 2.53 -21.15 2.65
CA VAL A 69 3.03 -19.83 2.25
C VAL A 69 2.89 -18.83 3.39
N ALA A 70 1.71 -18.75 4.03
CA ALA A 70 1.48 -17.85 5.16
C ALA A 70 2.42 -18.13 6.33
N SER A 71 2.64 -19.40 6.70
CA SER A 71 3.58 -19.78 7.75
C SER A 71 5.02 -19.42 7.40
N HIS A 72 5.42 -19.57 6.13
CA HIS A 72 6.74 -19.13 5.68
C HIS A 72 6.88 -17.60 5.74
N LEU A 73 5.85 -16.87 5.31
CA LEU A 73 5.85 -15.41 5.41
C LEU A 73 5.94 -14.96 6.88
N PHE A 74 5.12 -15.52 7.77
CA PHE A 74 5.18 -15.21 9.20
C PHE A 74 6.53 -15.57 9.82
N ALA A 75 7.16 -16.66 9.41
CA ALA A 75 8.51 -16.99 9.86
C ALA A 75 9.58 -15.97 9.40
N VAL A 76 9.38 -15.31 8.26
CA VAL A 76 10.34 -14.32 7.72
C VAL A 76 10.34 -13.00 8.52
N ALA A 77 9.16 -12.51 8.91
CA ALA A 77 9.05 -11.15 9.47
C ALA A 77 8.05 -10.99 10.63
N GLY A 78 7.31 -12.04 10.97
CA GLY A 78 6.19 -11.99 11.89
C GLY A 78 4.97 -11.30 11.28
N ILE A 79 3.78 -11.70 11.73
CA ILE A 79 2.50 -11.17 11.25
C ILE A 79 2.38 -9.65 11.40
N ARG A 80 3.00 -9.07 12.45
CA ARG A 80 3.01 -7.61 12.68
C ARG A 80 3.65 -6.83 11.53
N LYS A 81 4.80 -7.27 11.01
CA LYS A 81 5.50 -6.57 9.91
C LYS A 81 4.74 -6.70 8.60
N TRP A 82 4.14 -7.86 8.36
CA TRP A 82 3.28 -8.08 7.20
C TRP A 82 1.97 -7.30 7.26
N ALA A 83 1.40 -7.09 8.46
CA ALA A 83 0.25 -6.21 8.65
C ALA A 83 0.61 -4.77 8.29
N HIS A 84 1.73 -4.25 8.80
CA HIS A 84 2.22 -2.91 8.44
C HIS A 84 2.51 -2.79 6.93
N THR A 85 3.10 -3.82 6.33
CA THR A 85 3.30 -3.87 4.87
C THR A 85 1.98 -3.71 4.11
N ALA A 86 0.92 -4.40 4.55
CA ALA A 86 -0.41 -4.31 3.94
C ALA A 86 -1.08 -2.94 4.16
N GLU A 87 -0.91 -2.37 5.35
CA GLU A 87 -1.39 -1.02 5.70
C GLU A 87 -0.72 0.05 4.83
N PHE A 88 0.61 0.02 4.73
CA PHE A 88 1.38 0.95 3.90
C PHE A 88 1.19 0.73 2.40
N PHE A 89 0.87 -0.51 1.98
CA PHE A 89 0.41 -0.76 0.63
C PHE A 89 -0.92 -0.05 0.34
N ALA A 90 -1.91 -0.16 1.24
CA ALA A 90 -3.20 0.51 1.09
C ALA A 90 -3.05 2.04 1.06
N LEU A 91 -2.28 2.60 2.00
CA LEU A 91 -1.93 4.02 2.01
C LEU A 91 -1.25 4.44 0.70
N GLY A 92 -0.20 3.72 0.30
CA GLY A 92 0.58 3.98 -0.91
C GLY A 92 -0.27 3.92 -2.18
N LEU A 93 -1.27 3.04 -2.23
CA LEU A 93 -2.19 2.93 -3.35
C LEU A 93 -3.06 4.18 -3.47
N PHE A 94 -3.68 4.62 -2.38
CA PHE A 94 -4.53 5.82 -2.38
C PHE A 94 -3.73 7.09 -2.65
N VAL A 95 -2.55 7.24 -2.06
CA VAL A 95 -1.63 8.36 -2.31
C VAL A 95 -1.19 8.38 -3.77
N SER A 96 -0.79 7.24 -4.33
CA SER A 96 -0.35 7.13 -5.72
C SER A 96 -1.48 7.44 -6.71
N LEU A 97 -2.69 6.93 -6.46
CA LEU A 97 -3.87 7.24 -7.26
C LEU A 97 -4.25 8.72 -7.16
N ALA A 98 -4.22 9.31 -5.97
CA ALA A 98 -4.44 10.74 -5.79
C ALA A 98 -3.39 11.57 -6.55
N ALA A 99 -2.11 11.22 -6.48
CA ALA A 99 -1.06 11.91 -7.22
C ALA A 99 -1.23 11.77 -8.75
N LEU A 100 -1.64 10.59 -9.22
CA LEU A 100 -1.89 10.33 -10.63
C LEU A 100 -3.13 11.08 -11.15
N LEU A 101 -4.19 11.15 -10.36
CA LEU A 101 -5.47 11.77 -10.71
C LEU A 101 -5.49 13.27 -10.44
N TYR A 102 -4.47 13.82 -9.78
CA TYR A 102 -4.39 15.25 -9.51
C TYR A 102 -4.53 16.06 -10.80
N VAL A 103 -5.54 16.93 -10.84
CA VAL A 103 -5.79 17.85 -11.95
C VAL A 103 -5.56 19.27 -11.46
N PRO A 104 -4.44 19.92 -11.83
CA PRO A 104 -4.19 21.31 -11.49
C PRO A 104 -5.30 22.22 -11.99
N ARG A 105 -5.63 23.27 -11.23
CA ARG A 105 -6.66 24.25 -11.59
C ARG A 105 -6.32 25.04 -12.87
N SER A 106 -5.04 25.15 -13.19
CA SER A 106 -4.52 25.78 -14.41
C SER A 106 -3.61 24.79 -15.16
N ASN A 107 -3.92 24.52 -16.42
CA ASN A 107 -3.23 23.50 -17.23
C ASN A 107 -1.93 24.02 -17.87
N SER A 108 -1.35 25.09 -17.32
CA SER A 108 -0.21 25.83 -17.89
C SER A 108 1.17 25.26 -17.57
N SER A 109 1.26 24.08 -16.96
CA SER A 109 2.58 23.53 -16.60
C SER A 109 3.37 23.17 -17.87
N PRO A 110 4.56 23.76 -18.09
CA PRO A 110 5.38 23.57 -19.29
C PRO A 110 6.07 22.19 -19.33
N LEU A 111 5.85 21.33 -18.33
CA LEU A 111 6.52 20.05 -18.23
C LEU A 111 6.02 19.05 -19.27
N LYS A 112 6.97 18.47 -20.01
CA LYS A 112 6.77 17.30 -20.87
C LYS A 112 6.00 16.19 -20.10
N PRO A 113 5.10 15.45 -20.75
CA PRO A 113 4.24 14.43 -20.09
C PRO A 113 5.00 13.44 -19.19
N ARG A 114 6.18 12.98 -19.64
CA ARG A 114 7.06 12.10 -18.84
C ARG A 114 7.56 12.76 -17.55
N LYS A 115 8.07 13.99 -17.63
CA LYS A 115 8.55 14.73 -16.44
C LYS A 115 7.43 14.96 -15.44
N ARG A 116 6.21 15.22 -15.93
CA ARG A 116 5.02 15.38 -15.09
C ARG A 116 4.64 14.09 -14.36
N LEU A 117 4.71 12.94 -15.04
CA LEU A 117 4.44 11.65 -14.39
C LEU A 117 5.50 11.35 -13.33
N ASN A 118 6.78 11.56 -13.65
CA ASN A 118 7.87 11.37 -12.69
C ASN A 118 7.69 12.27 -11.46
N HIS A 119 7.35 13.54 -11.64
CA HIS A 119 7.04 14.45 -10.54
C HIS A 119 5.90 13.91 -9.65
N ARG A 120 4.83 13.38 -10.24
CA ARG A 120 3.70 12.79 -9.47
C ARG A 120 4.14 11.55 -8.69
N ALA A 121 4.96 10.70 -9.29
CA ALA A 121 5.52 9.54 -8.61
C ALA A 121 6.44 9.96 -7.45
N THR A 122 7.28 10.97 -7.64
CA THR A 122 8.13 11.54 -6.59
C THR A 122 7.31 12.12 -5.45
N VAL A 123 6.25 12.90 -5.74
CA VAL A 123 5.37 13.43 -4.70
C VAL A 123 4.70 12.30 -3.92
N ALA A 124 4.18 11.27 -4.61
CA ALA A 124 3.59 10.11 -3.93
C ALA A 124 4.60 9.40 -3.03
N LEU A 125 5.83 9.18 -3.51
CA LEU A 125 6.91 8.56 -2.75
C LEU A 125 7.25 9.37 -1.50
N VAL A 126 7.45 10.68 -1.65
CA VAL A 126 7.79 11.58 -0.52
C VAL A 126 6.68 11.57 0.53
N VAL A 127 5.42 11.61 0.12
CA VAL A 127 4.29 11.53 1.06
C VAL A 127 4.29 10.19 1.80
N CYS A 128 4.49 9.06 1.12
CA CYS A 128 4.52 7.75 1.77
C CYS A 128 5.70 7.61 2.75
N VAL A 129 6.89 8.07 2.35
CA VAL A 129 8.08 8.10 3.22
C VAL A 129 7.83 8.97 4.45
N ALA A 130 7.24 10.16 4.27
CA ALA A 130 6.92 11.05 5.39
C ALA A 130 5.91 10.40 6.35
N CYS A 131 4.86 9.75 5.82
CA CYS A 131 3.89 9.00 6.63
C CYS A 131 4.54 7.85 7.42
N SER A 132 5.40 7.06 6.79
CA SER A 132 6.10 5.93 7.43
C SER A 132 7.08 6.41 8.51
N LEU A 133 7.86 7.46 8.22
CA LEU A 133 8.73 8.08 9.23
C LEU A 133 7.94 8.66 10.39
N PHE A 134 6.78 9.30 10.11
CA PHE A 134 5.95 9.88 11.15
C PHE A 134 5.29 8.80 12.03
N ASP A 135 4.81 7.69 11.46
CA ASP A 135 4.31 6.55 12.24
C ASP A 135 5.41 5.96 13.15
N GLN A 136 6.59 5.70 12.57
CA GLN A 136 7.71 5.13 13.30
C GLN A 136 8.26 6.07 14.39
N THR A 137 8.20 7.38 14.17
CA THR A 137 8.52 8.40 15.18
C THR A 137 7.44 8.46 16.25
N HIS A 138 6.16 8.39 15.86
CA HIS A 138 5.04 8.41 16.79
C HIS A 138 5.05 7.19 17.74
N LYS A 139 5.46 6.04 17.22
CA LYS A 139 5.68 4.81 17.99
C LYS A 139 6.66 4.99 19.16
N LEU A 140 7.59 5.95 19.11
CA LEU A 140 8.51 6.25 20.23
C LEU A 140 7.81 6.86 21.45
N PHE A 141 6.63 7.48 21.27
CA PHE A 141 5.87 8.03 22.39
C PHE A 141 5.08 6.96 23.15
N VAL A 142 5.04 5.71 22.65
CA VAL A 142 4.42 4.58 23.34
C VAL A 142 5.48 3.89 24.21
N LEU A 143 5.25 3.87 25.53
CA LEU A 143 6.16 3.26 26.51
C LEU A 143 6.46 1.79 26.14
N GLY A 144 7.76 1.46 26.10
CA GLY A 144 8.24 0.12 25.78
C GLY A 144 8.38 -0.20 24.27
N ARG A 145 8.17 0.77 23.38
CA ARG A 145 8.46 0.64 21.94
C ARG A 145 9.75 1.38 21.57
N HIS A 146 10.48 0.84 20.60
CA HIS A 146 11.72 1.43 20.07
C HIS A 146 11.60 1.66 18.56
N PHE A 147 12.52 2.48 18.03
CA PHE A 147 12.68 2.68 16.60
C PHE A 147 13.22 1.39 15.96
N ASP A 148 12.49 0.78 15.04
CA ASP A 148 12.89 -0.43 14.33
C ASP A 148 13.02 -0.09 12.83
N VAL A 149 14.26 -0.06 12.34
CA VAL A 149 14.58 0.21 10.93
C VAL A 149 14.00 -0.85 10.01
N THR A 150 13.85 -2.08 10.51
CA THR A 150 13.30 -3.17 9.70
C THR A 150 11.80 -3.00 9.48
N ASP A 151 11.06 -2.40 10.44
CA ASP A 151 9.65 -2.04 10.23
C ASP A 151 9.55 -1.03 9.06
N LEU A 152 10.39 0.02 9.06
CA LEU A 152 10.47 1.01 7.97
C LEU A 152 10.72 0.37 6.59
N LEU A 153 11.51 -0.71 6.54
CA LEU A 153 11.77 -1.44 5.29
C LEU A 153 10.52 -2.17 4.80
N PHE A 154 9.76 -2.79 5.68
CA PHE A 154 8.50 -3.48 5.33
C PHE A 154 7.43 -2.47 4.89
N ASP A 155 7.39 -1.28 5.48
CA ASP A 155 6.54 -0.18 5.03
C ASP A 155 6.91 0.22 3.60
N ALA A 156 8.21 0.35 3.35
CA ALA A 156 8.76 0.67 2.04
C ALA A 156 8.44 -0.37 0.97
N LEU A 157 8.42 -1.65 1.34
CA LEU A 157 7.94 -2.70 0.45
C LEU A 157 6.44 -2.49 0.13
N GLY A 158 5.62 -2.18 1.14
CA GLY A 158 4.20 -1.92 0.99
C GLY A 158 3.91 -0.77 0.03
N TYR A 159 4.34 0.46 0.38
CA TYR A 159 4.08 1.60 -0.49
C TYR A 159 4.84 1.52 -1.82
N GLY A 160 6.04 0.93 -1.86
CA GLY A 160 6.81 0.73 -3.08
C GLY A 160 6.08 -0.13 -4.10
N LEU A 161 5.46 -1.23 -3.65
CA LEU A 161 4.63 -2.08 -4.51
C LEU A 161 3.41 -1.34 -5.05
N ALA A 162 2.77 -0.50 -4.21
CA ALA A 162 1.64 0.31 -4.64
C ALA A 162 2.02 1.36 -5.68
N LEU A 163 3.16 2.05 -5.50
CA LEU A 163 3.70 2.97 -6.49
C LEU A 163 3.97 2.26 -7.83
N ALA A 164 4.60 1.09 -7.78
CA ALA A 164 4.88 0.29 -8.97
C ALA A 164 3.58 -0.08 -9.70
N LEU A 165 2.57 -0.54 -8.97
CA LEU A 165 1.26 -0.92 -9.49
C LEU A 165 0.54 0.24 -10.21
N VAL A 166 0.70 1.48 -9.73
CA VAL A 166 0.03 2.65 -10.32
C VAL A 166 0.83 3.28 -11.46
N PHE A 167 2.15 3.49 -11.26
CA PHE A 167 2.96 4.28 -12.18
C PHE A 167 3.57 3.47 -13.32
N ILE A 168 3.88 2.17 -13.15
CA ILE A 168 4.39 1.34 -14.25
C ILE A 168 3.36 1.25 -15.39
N PRO A 169 2.07 0.91 -15.15
CA PRO A 169 1.08 0.92 -16.22
C PRO A 169 0.92 2.29 -16.87
N ALA A 170 0.98 3.37 -16.09
CA ALA A 170 0.90 4.73 -16.63
C ALA A 170 2.07 5.04 -17.59
N VAL A 171 3.30 4.63 -17.26
CA VAL A 171 4.47 4.75 -18.14
C VAL A 171 4.28 3.93 -19.41
N LEU A 172 3.86 2.67 -19.30
CA LEU A 172 3.65 1.76 -20.43
C LEU A 172 2.57 2.30 -21.38
N LEU A 173 1.44 2.78 -20.84
CA LEU A 173 0.36 3.38 -21.61
C LEU A 173 0.82 4.65 -22.35
N MET A 174 1.64 5.49 -21.72
CA MET A 174 2.22 6.67 -22.39
C MET A 174 3.17 6.26 -23.53
N ALA A 175 4.05 5.28 -23.29
CA ALA A 175 4.98 4.78 -24.30
C ALA A 175 4.23 4.22 -25.52
N HIS A 176 3.16 3.44 -25.30
CA HIS A 176 2.33 2.90 -26.37
C HIS A 176 1.57 3.99 -27.14
N ARG A 177 1.12 5.06 -26.48
CA ARG A 177 0.47 6.19 -27.16
C ARG A 177 1.45 7.00 -28.01
N GLY A 178 2.69 7.18 -27.54
CA GLY A 178 3.75 7.83 -28.32
C GLY A 178 4.08 7.07 -29.62
N LYS A 179 4.16 5.73 -29.56
CA LYS A 179 4.37 4.89 -30.76
C LYS A 179 3.24 4.99 -31.77
N ARG A 180 1.98 5.00 -31.33
CA ARG A 180 0.82 5.14 -32.22
C ARG A 180 0.78 6.50 -32.91
N GLY A 181 1.10 7.58 -32.21
CA GLY A 181 1.14 8.93 -32.79
C GLY A 181 2.22 9.11 -33.87
N ALA A 182 3.30 8.33 -33.82
CA ALA A 182 4.38 8.38 -34.81
C ALA A 182 4.09 7.57 -36.08
N HIS A 183 3.10 6.67 -36.07
CA HIS A 183 2.74 5.83 -37.22
C HIS A 183 1.67 6.45 -38.13
N PHE A 184 1.05 7.56 -37.72
CA PHE A 184 -0.01 8.27 -38.45
C PHE A 184 0.38 9.73 -38.77
N GLY A 185 1.66 10.07 -38.67
CA GLY A 185 2.21 11.40 -38.92
C GLY A 185 3.11 11.43 -40.15
#